data_AF-A0A1J3FFT6-F1
#
_entry.id   AF-A0A1J3FFT6-F1
#
_cell.length_a   1.000
_cell.length_b   1.000
_cell.length_c   1.000
_cell.angle_alpha   90.00
_cell.angle_beta   90.00
_cell.angle_gamma   90.00
#
_symmetry.space_group_name_H-M   'P 1'
#
loop_
_entity.id
_entity.type
_entity.pdbx_description
1 polymer ?
#
loop_
_entity_poly.entity_id
_entity_poly.type
_entity_poly.pdbx_seq_one_letter_code
_entity_poly.pdbx_strand_id
1 'polypeptide(L)'
;RVSLGVQAFQDELLKACGRAHGVSEVYEAIEFVKECGVKNWSMDLISSLPHQTLEMWEESLRLAIESQPNHVSVYDLQVEQGTKFGNLYTPGQSPLPSETQSAEFYKTASSMLRGAGYEHYEVSSYSQDGFKCRHNLIYWKNKP
;
A
#
# COMPACT_ATOMS: atom_id res chain seq x y z
N ARG A 1 12.15 -14.14 2.32
CA ARG A 1 11.26 -13.08 1.79
C ARG A 1 10.86 -12.22 2.97
N VAL A 2 10.88 -10.90 2.82
CA VAL A 2 10.43 -9.94 3.84
C VAL A 2 9.23 -9.18 3.28
N SER A 3 8.22 -8.88 4.11
CA SER A 3 7.15 -7.93 3.75
C SER A 3 7.21 -6.78 4.73
N LEU A 4 7.31 -5.55 4.21
CA LEU A 4 7.29 -4.34 5.00
C LEU A 4 5.91 -3.71 4.92
N GLY A 5 5.23 -3.65 6.07
CA GLY A 5 3.97 -2.93 6.20
C GLY A 5 4.22 -1.43 6.41
N VAL A 6 4.40 -0.69 5.32
CA VAL A 6 4.72 0.75 5.32
C VAL A 6 3.46 1.62 5.42
N GLN A 7 2.43 1.27 4.68
CA GLN A 7 1.10 1.87 4.66
C GLN A 7 1.04 3.26 4.04
N ALA A 8 1.84 4.20 4.55
CA ALA A 8 1.97 5.57 4.08
C ALA A 8 3.35 6.14 4.45
N PHE A 9 3.76 7.22 3.79
CA PHE A 9 5.02 7.93 4.07
C PHE A 9 4.79 9.26 4.81
N GLN A 10 3.65 9.40 5.50
CA GLN A 10 3.27 10.59 6.25
C GLN A 10 2.87 10.23 7.68
N ASP A 11 3.47 10.86 8.68
CA ASP A 11 3.25 10.55 10.10
C ASP A 11 1.79 10.73 10.52
N GLU A 12 1.10 11.71 9.95
CA GLU A 12 -0.30 11.96 10.22
C GLU A 12 -1.21 10.83 9.72
N LEU A 13 -0.92 10.27 8.53
CA LEU A 13 -1.67 9.14 7.99
C LEU A 13 -1.38 7.86 8.78
N LEU A 14 -0.13 7.62 9.18
CA LEU A 14 0.25 6.49 10.04
C LEU A 14 -0.47 6.53 11.39
N LYS A 15 -0.52 7.71 12.02
CA LYS A 15 -1.28 7.93 13.26
C LYS A 15 -2.78 7.75 13.05
N ALA A 16 -3.34 8.31 11.98
CA ALA A 16 -4.76 8.21 11.68
C ALA A 16 -5.21 6.76 11.45
N CYS A 17 -4.37 5.92 10.83
CA CYS A 17 -4.64 4.48 10.66
C CYS A 17 -4.19 3.61 11.84
N GLY A 18 -3.83 4.22 12.98
CA GLY A 18 -3.57 3.53 14.25
C GLY A 18 -2.24 2.80 14.33
N ARG A 19 -1.24 3.19 13.53
CA ARG A 19 0.09 2.59 13.58
C ARG A 19 0.90 3.12 14.76
N ALA A 20 1.68 2.21 15.36
CA ALA A 20 2.58 2.53 16.46
C ALA A 20 3.96 3.03 15.99
N HIS A 21 4.27 2.86 14.71
CA HIS A 21 5.49 3.37 14.07
C HIS A 21 5.22 4.70 13.35
N GLY A 22 6.25 5.53 13.21
CA GLY A 22 6.25 6.71 12.38
C GLY A 22 7.02 6.51 11.08
N VAL A 23 7.22 7.61 10.36
CA VAL A 23 7.94 7.63 9.08
C VAL A 23 9.43 7.34 9.27
N SER A 24 10.03 7.72 10.40
CA SER A 24 11.43 7.40 10.71
C SER A 24 11.69 5.89 10.70
N GLU A 25 10.85 5.10 11.38
CA GLU A 25 10.99 3.65 11.44
C GLU A 25 10.72 2.99 10.09
N VAL A 26 9.88 3.60 9.25
CA VAL A 26 9.67 3.16 7.86
C VAL A 26 10.98 3.27 7.06
N TYR A 27 11.65 4.42 7.13
CA TYR A 27 12.92 4.61 6.43
C TYR A 27 14.02 3.67 6.96
N GLU A 28 14.16 3.55 8.27
CA GLU A 28 15.11 2.62 8.90
C GLU A 28 14.85 1.16 8.44
N ALA A 29 13.59 0.73 8.41
CA ALA A 29 13.23 -0.62 7.96
C ALA A 29 13.60 -0.86 6.48
N ILE A 30 13.39 0.13 5.61
CA ILE A 30 13.76 0.05 4.19
C ILE A 30 15.28 -0.04 4.04
N GLU A 31 16.03 0.78 4.77
CA GLU A 31 17.50 0.75 4.78
C GLU A 31 18.02 -0.62 5.23
N PHE A 32 17.51 -1.14 6.36
CA PHE A 32 17.91 -2.45 6.84
C PHE A 32 17.65 -3.57 5.84
N VAL A 33 16.50 -3.57 5.16
CA VAL A 33 16.19 -4.57 4.14
C VAL A 33 17.18 -4.50 2.98
N LYS A 34 17.56 -3.29 2.56
CA LYS A 34 18.56 -3.07 1.50
C LYS A 34 19.96 -3.52 1.94
N GLU A 35 20.41 -3.14 3.13
CA GLU A 35 21.73 -3.49 3.68
C GLU A 35 21.90 -4.99 3.89
N CYS A 36 20.85 -5.68 4.32
CA CYS A 36 20.87 -7.13 4.50
C CYS A 36 20.95 -7.90 3.17
N GLY A 37 20.84 -7.23 2.01
CA GLY A 37 20.88 -7.86 0.70
C GLY A 37 19.69 -8.77 0.42
N VAL A 38 18.53 -8.48 1.01
CA VAL A 38 17.32 -9.29 0.84
C VAL A 38 16.86 -9.24 -0.62
N LYS A 39 17.02 -10.35 -1.34
CA LYS A 39 16.70 -10.45 -2.78
C LYS A 39 15.22 -10.49 -3.13
N ASN A 40 14.36 -10.70 -2.13
CA ASN A 40 12.91 -10.81 -2.32
C ASN A 40 12.20 -10.13 -1.16
N TRP A 41 11.74 -8.92 -1.40
CA TRP A 41 10.95 -8.18 -0.42
C TRP A 41 9.78 -7.44 -1.07
N SER A 42 8.74 -7.22 -0.26
CA SER A 42 7.54 -6.51 -0.64
C SER A 42 7.26 -5.32 0.27
N MET A 43 6.52 -4.36 -0.27
CA MET A 43 6.01 -3.20 0.47
C MET A 43 4.48 -3.17 0.39
N ASP A 44 3.83 -3.05 1.53
CA ASP A 44 2.38 -2.92 1.62
C ASP A 44 2.01 -1.45 1.86
N LEU A 45 1.10 -0.92 1.06
CA LEU A 45 0.56 0.44 1.12
C LEU A 45 -0.97 0.39 1.31
N ILE A 46 -1.52 1.42 1.94
CA ILE A 46 -2.97 1.57 2.12
C ILE A 46 -3.41 2.89 1.48
N SER A 47 -4.31 2.80 0.51
CA SER A 47 -5.03 3.94 -0.06
C SER A 47 -6.32 4.22 0.69
N SER A 48 -6.88 5.39 0.43
CA SER A 48 -8.12 5.88 1.02
C SER A 48 -8.10 6.06 2.54
N LEU A 49 -6.93 6.40 3.09
CA LEU A 49 -6.79 6.71 4.52
C LEU A 49 -7.50 8.03 4.89
N PRO A 50 -7.93 8.21 6.16
CA PRO A 50 -8.48 9.48 6.62
C PRO A 50 -7.49 10.62 6.37
N HIS A 51 -7.98 11.73 5.83
CA HIS A 51 -7.20 12.92 5.46
C HIS A 51 -6.19 12.74 4.32
N GLN A 52 -6.10 11.55 3.71
CA GLN A 52 -5.18 11.32 2.61
C GLN A 52 -5.60 12.12 1.39
N THR A 53 -4.67 12.93 0.88
CA THR A 53 -4.84 13.65 -0.39
C THR A 53 -4.18 12.89 -1.54
N LEU A 54 -4.49 13.30 -2.77
CA LEU A 54 -3.86 12.72 -3.95
C LEU A 54 -2.34 12.95 -3.95
N GLU A 55 -1.89 14.12 -3.52
CA GLU A 55 -0.47 14.48 -3.45
C GLU A 55 0.30 13.60 -2.46
N MET A 56 -0.28 13.31 -1.29
CA MET A 56 0.30 12.39 -0.31
C MET A 56 0.38 10.97 -0.85
N TRP A 57 -0.62 10.57 -1.64
CA TRP A 57 -0.68 9.25 -2.26
C TRP A 57 0.37 9.11 -3.35
N GLU A 58 0.50 10.10 -4.24
CA GLU A 58 1.54 10.16 -5.27
C GLU A 58 2.94 10.16 -4.67
N GLU A 59 3.16 10.89 -3.57
CA GLU A 59 4.41 10.85 -2.81
C GLU A 59 4.70 9.45 -2.28
N SER A 60 3.71 8.79 -1.67
CA SER A 60 3.88 7.43 -1.13
C SER A 60 4.24 6.43 -2.23
N LEU A 61 3.58 6.51 -3.38
CA LEU A 61 3.87 5.67 -4.54
C LEU A 61 5.27 5.95 -5.10
N ARG A 62 5.67 7.21 -5.23
CA ARG A 62 7.01 7.60 -5.68
C ARG A 62 8.09 7.03 -4.77
N LEU A 63 7.95 7.21 -3.45
CA LEU A 63 8.91 6.70 -2.47
C LEU A 63 8.96 5.17 -2.43
N ALA A 64 7.82 4.50 -2.60
CA ALA A 64 7.78 3.05 -2.75
C ALA A 64 8.55 2.58 -3.99
N ILE A 65 8.35 3.25 -5.14
CA ILE A 65 9.04 2.94 -6.40
C ILE A 65 10.55 3.17 -6.26
N GLU A 66 10.97 4.30 -5.69
CA GLU A 66 12.38 4.64 -5.43
C GLU A 66 13.05 3.65 -4.47
N SER A 67 12.26 3.05 -3.58
CA SER A 67 12.74 2.01 -2.68
C SER A 67 13.04 0.69 -3.41
N GLN A 68 12.47 0.46 -4.59
CA GLN A 68 12.66 -0.72 -5.44
C GLN A 68 12.33 -2.08 -4.78
N PRO A 69 11.15 -2.25 -4.15
CA PRO A 69 10.68 -3.58 -3.76
C PRO A 69 10.47 -4.47 -4.99
N ASN A 70 10.48 -5.78 -4.80
CA ASN A 70 10.17 -6.70 -5.89
C ASN A 70 8.66 -6.83 -6.12
N HIS A 71 7.87 -6.48 -5.11
CA HIS A 71 6.42 -6.60 -5.08
C HIS A 71 5.82 -5.47 -4.22
N VAL A 72 4.72 -4.88 -4.67
CA VAL A 72 3.98 -3.84 -3.96
C VAL A 72 2.52 -4.29 -3.82
N SER A 73 2.01 -4.31 -2.60
CA SER A 73 0.58 -4.46 -2.33
C SER A 73 -0.03 -3.07 -2.11
N VAL A 74 -1.13 -2.77 -2.79
CA VAL A 74 -1.93 -1.56 -2.61
C VAL A 74 -3.33 -2.02 -2.16
N TYR A 75 -3.62 -1.80 -0.88
CA TYR A 75 -4.92 -2.10 -0.30
C TYR A 75 -5.77 -0.84 -0.23
N ASP A 76 -7.02 -0.92 -0.66
CA ASP A 76 -7.98 0.12 -0.35
C ASP A 76 -8.49 -0.06 1.08
N LEU A 77 -8.55 1.03 1.85
CA LEU A 77 -9.01 0.97 3.23
C LEU A 77 -10.45 0.45 3.29
N GLN A 78 -10.64 -0.66 3.99
CA GLN A 78 -11.96 -1.15 4.36
C GLN A 78 -12.31 -0.67 5.77
N VAL A 79 -13.57 -0.30 5.97
CA VAL A 79 -14.09 0.21 7.24
C VAL A 79 -15.07 -0.80 7.83
N GLU A 80 -14.58 -1.58 8.78
CA GLU A 80 -15.33 -2.66 9.41
C GLU A 80 -16.20 -2.15 10.55
N GLN A 81 -17.51 -2.39 10.42
CA GLN A 81 -18.49 -2.08 11.45
C GLN A 81 -18.19 -2.82 12.76
N GLY A 82 -18.38 -2.14 13.89
CA GLY A 82 -18.12 -2.68 15.23
C GLY A 82 -16.65 -2.62 15.67
N THR A 83 -15.74 -2.12 14.82
CA THR A 83 -14.37 -1.80 15.23
C THR A 83 -14.29 -0.37 15.80
N LYS A 84 -13.25 -0.07 16.58
CA LYS A 84 -12.99 1.32 17.02
C LYS A 84 -12.88 2.27 15.82
N PHE A 85 -12.25 1.81 14.74
CA PHE A 85 -12.08 2.61 13.53
C PHE A 85 -13.41 2.85 12.81
N GLY A 86 -14.25 1.82 12.67
CA GLY A 86 -15.59 1.94 12.08
C GLY A 86 -16.57 2.79 12.89
N ASN A 87 -16.32 2.97 14.18
CA ASN A 87 -17.08 3.92 15.01
C ASN A 87 -16.64 5.38 14.81
N LEU A 88 -15.41 5.61 14.32
CA LEU A 88 -14.85 6.95 14.10
C LEU A 88 -15.14 7.49 12.70
N TYR A 89 -15.25 6.61 11.71
CA TYR A 89 -15.33 7.00 10.31
C TYR A 89 -16.50 6.32 9.58
N THR A 90 -17.17 7.10 8.75
CA THR A 90 -18.22 6.62 7.84
C THR A 90 -17.68 6.64 6.42
N PRO A 91 -17.71 5.52 5.66
CA PRO A 91 -17.27 5.49 4.27
C PRO A 91 -17.91 6.59 3.41
N GLY A 92 -17.11 7.19 2.53
CA GLY A 92 -17.56 8.27 1.65
C GLY A 92 -17.82 9.62 2.32
N GLN A 93 -17.60 9.73 3.65
CA GLN A 93 -17.72 10.99 4.39
C GLN A 93 -16.36 11.46 4.87
N SER A 94 -16.11 12.77 4.73
CA SER A 94 -14.92 13.42 5.27
C SER A 94 -14.75 13.07 6.77
N PRO A 95 -13.55 12.69 7.21
CA PRO A 95 -12.27 12.82 6.49
C PRO A 95 -11.86 11.64 5.60
N LEU A 96 -12.71 10.61 5.44
CA LEU A 96 -12.46 9.59 4.44
C LEU A 96 -12.74 10.14 3.03
N PRO A 97 -12.01 9.67 2.01
CA PRO A 97 -12.30 10.06 0.64
C PRO A 97 -13.69 9.58 0.19
N SER A 98 -14.26 10.32 -0.75
CA SER A 98 -15.41 9.87 -1.53
C SER A 98 -15.05 8.71 -2.46
N GLU A 99 -16.04 7.97 -2.95
CA GLU A 99 -15.83 6.89 -3.94
C GLU A 99 -15.07 7.38 -5.19
N THR A 100 -15.30 8.63 -5.61
CA THR A 100 -14.60 9.22 -6.76
C THR A 100 -13.12 9.42 -6.47
N GLN A 101 -12.77 9.88 -5.26
CA GLN A 101 -11.38 10.04 -4.84
C GLN A 101 -10.69 8.69 -4.64
N SER A 102 -11.35 7.69 -4.04
CA SER A 102 -10.81 6.33 -3.93
C SER A 102 -10.55 5.70 -5.31
N ALA A 103 -11.45 5.90 -6.27
CA ALA A 103 -11.24 5.47 -7.65
C ALA A 103 -10.05 6.17 -8.33
N GLU A 104 -9.81 7.44 -8.00
CA GLU A 104 -8.64 8.18 -8.45
C GLU A 104 -7.35 7.60 -7.87
N PHE A 105 -7.31 7.32 -6.56
CA PHE A 105 -6.16 6.68 -5.91
C PHE A 105 -5.78 5.34 -6.55
N TYR A 106 -6.78 4.50 -6.84
CA TYR A 106 -6.55 3.25 -7.55
C TYR A 106 -5.97 3.45 -8.96
N LYS A 107 -6.52 4.39 -9.74
CA LYS A 107 -6.02 4.72 -11.08
C LYS A 107 -4.59 5.23 -11.04
N THR A 108 -4.28 6.11 -10.10
CA THR A 108 -2.93 6.68 -9.90
C THR A 108 -1.93 5.59 -9.54
N ALA A 109 -2.26 4.71 -8.60
CA ALA A 109 -1.43 3.56 -8.23
C ALA A 109 -1.14 2.65 -9.42
N SER A 110 -2.19 2.28 -10.16
CA SER A 110 -2.07 1.43 -11.35
C SER A 110 -1.19 2.08 -12.42
N SER A 111 -1.37 3.37 -12.67
CA SER A 111 -0.58 4.13 -13.63
C SER A 111 0.90 4.20 -13.24
N MET A 112 1.20 4.66 -12.02
CA MET A 112 2.58 4.88 -11.55
C MET A 112 3.36 3.57 -11.40
N LEU A 113 2.77 2.54 -10.77
CA LEU A 113 3.45 1.27 -10.57
C LEU A 113 3.69 0.54 -11.90
N ARG A 114 2.73 0.57 -12.83
CA ARG A 114 2.95 -0.01 -14.16
C ARG A 114 3.98 0.78 -14.97
N GLY A 115 3.96 2.11 -14.87
CA GLY A 115 4.98 2.98 -15.47
C GLY A 115 6.39 2.70 -14.94
N ALA A 116 6.50 2.26 -13.69
CA ALA A 116 7.75 1.82 -13.05
C ALA A 116 8.13 0.35 -13.33
N GLY A 117 7.38 -0.36 -14.18
CA GLY A 117 7.71 -1.72 -14.60
C GLY A 117 7.13 -2.84 -13.73
N TYR A 118 6.22 -2.53 -12.80
CA TYR A 118 5.48 -3.56 -12.06
C TYR A 118 4.25 -4.04 -12.84
N GLU A 119 4.07 -5.35 -12.93
CA GLU A 119 2.87 -5.96 -13.51
C GLU A 119 1.76 -6.05 -12.47
N HIS A 120 0.58 -5.50 -12.81
CA HIS A 120 -0.64 -5.67 -12.02
C HIS A 120 -1.25 -7.05 -12.32
N TYR A 121 -1.10 -8.01 -11.40
CA TYR A 121 -1.44 -9.42 -11.67
C TYR A 121 -2.66 -9.93 -10.90
N GLU A 122 -3.11 -9.18 -9.89
CA GLU A 122 -4.37 -9.39 -9.16
C GLU A 122 -4.81 -8.05 -8.54
N VAL A 123 -6.03 -8.00 -8.01
CA VAL A 123 -6.71 -6.79 -7.50
C VAL A 123 -5.78 -5.82 -6.75
N SER A 124 -5.04 -6.31 -5.75
CA SER A 124 -4.22 -5.47 -4.86
C SER A 124 -2.71 -5.51 -5.12
N SER A 125 -2.21 -6.33 -6.05
CA SER A 125 -0.76 -6.59 -6.13
C SER A 125 -0.14 -6.24 -7.47
N TYR A 126 1.04 -5.66 -7.34
CA TYR A 126 1.95 -5.30 -8.41
C TYR A 126 3.29 -5.99 -8.16
N SER A 127 3.90 -6.57 -9.18
CA SER A 127 5.23 -7.18 -9.01
C SER A 127 6.10 -7.08 -10.24
N GLN A 128 7.40 -7.11 -10.02
CA GLN A 128 8.34 -7.45 -11.08
C GLN A 128 8.11 -8.90 -11.54
N ASP A 129 8.61 -9.22 -12.73
CA ASP A 129 8.53 -10.58 -13.24
C ASP A 129 9.22 -11.59 -12.30
N GLY A 130 8.62 -12.77 -12.14
CA GLY A 130 9.08 -13.80 -11.20
C GLY A 130 8.75 -13.55 -9.71
N PHE A 131 8.19 -12.40 -9.33
CA PHE A 131 7.88 -12.07 -7.93
C PHE A 131 6.39 -12.08 -7.57
N LYS A 132 5.53 -12.60 -8.45
CA LYS A 132 4.10 -12.80 -8.15
C LYS A 132 3.92 -13.75 -6.97
N CYS A 133 3.02 -13.42 -6.05
CA CYS A 133 2.73 -14.25 -4.89
C CYS A 133 2.02 -15.54 -5.34
N ARG A 134 2.66 -16.71 -5.11
CA ARG A 134 2.10 -18.02 -5.50
C ARG A 134 0.78 -18.31 -4.77
N HIS A 135 0.70 -17.98 -3.48
CA HIS A 135 -0.52 -18.17 -2.69
C HIS A 135 -1.69 -17.36 -3.27
N ASN A 136 -1.50 -16.07 -3.52
CA ASN A 136 -2.54 -15.22 -4.12
C ASN A 136 -2.96 -15.76 -5.49
N LEU A 137 -2.00 -16.17 -6.33
CA LEU A 137 -2.30 -16.74 -7.64
C LEU A 137 -3.11 -18.05 -7.57
N ILE A 138 -2.92 -18.88 -6.54
CA ILE A 138 -3.72 -20.10 -6.34
C ILE A 138 -5.18 -19.73 -6.10
N TYR A 139 -5.43 -18.81 -5.14
CA TYR A 139 -6.77 -18.31 -4.85
C TYR A 139 -7.42 -17.64 -6.07
N TRP A 140 -6.73 -16.71 -6.73
CA TRP A 140 -7.29 -15.97 -7.86
C TRP A 140 -7.48 -16.82 -9.12
N LYS A 141 -6.71 -17.89 -9.30
CA LYS A 141 -6.92 -18.86 -10.39
C LYS A 141 -7.86 -20.00 -10.01
N ASN A 142 -8.43 -19.96 -8.79
CA ASN A 142 -9.30 -20.99 -8.23
C ASN A 142 -8.69 -22.40 -8.40
N LYS A 143 -7.40 -22.52 -8.09
CA LYS A 143 -6.66 -23.78 -8.20
C LYS A 143 -6.69 -24.52 -6.86
N PRO A 144 -6.75 -25.86 -6.87
CA PRO A 144 -6.72 -26.68 -5.66
C PRO A 144 -5.38 -26.57 -4.92
#